data_AF-A0A2E0H5T6-F1
#
_entry.id   AF-A0A2E0H5T6-F1
#
_cell.length_a   1.000
_cell.length_b   1.000
_cell.length_c   1.000
_cell.angle_alpha   90.00
_cell.angle_beta   90.00
_cell.angle_gamma   90.00
#
_symmetry.space_group_name_H-M   'P 1'
#
loop_
_entity.id
_entity.type
_entity.pdbx_description
1 polymer ?
#
loop_
_entity_poly.entity_id
_entity_poly.type
_entity_poly.pdbx_seq_one_letter_code
_entity_poly.pdbx_strand_id
1 'polypeptide(L)' 'MVLESMTGYSRSDGVLKLGVPEQTWRWTWELRSVNSKGFDLRSKLPPG' A
#
# COMPACT_ATOMS: atom_id res chain seq x y z
N MET A 1 10.08 -13.94 28.56
CA MET A 1 10.51 -13.91 27.15
C MET A 1 9.85 -12.70 26.52
N VAL A 2 10.61 -11.67 26.13
CA VAL A 2 10.05 -10.46 25.52
C VAL A 2 10.20 -10.61 24.00
N LEU A 3 9.10 -10.51 23.26
CA LEU A 3 9.11 -10.63 21.80
C LEU A 3 9.64 -9.29 21.22
N GLU A 4 10.92 -9.24 20.89
CA GLU A 4 11.62 -7.97 20.58
C GLU A 4 11.38 -7.42 19.16
N SER A 5 10.67 -8.14 18.29
CA SER A 5 10.36 -7.61 16.95
C SER A 5 9.14 -8.28 16.34
N MET A 6 8.05 -7.54 16.20
CA MET A 6 6.96 -7.89 15.29
C MET A 6 7.05 -6.98 14.07
N THR A 7 7.20 -7.57 12.89
CA THR A 7 7.09 -6.86 11.62
C THR A 7 5.73 -7.17 10.99
N GLY A 8 4.90 -6.14 10.80
CA GLY A 8 3.67 -6.22 10.04
C GLY A 8 3.93 -5.87 8.57
N TYR A 9 3.35 -6.64 7.65
CA TYR A 9 3.31 -6.29 6.23
C TYR A 9 1.87 -6.45 5.71
N SER A 10 1.42 -5.48 4.93
CA SER A 10 0.15 -5.55 4.21
C SER A 10 0.30 -4.93 2.82
N ARG A 11 -0.45 -5.45 1.86
CA ARG A 11 -0.54 -4.92 0.51
C ARG A 11 -2.00 -4.89 0.07
N SER A 12 -2.38 -3.80 -0.58
CA SER A 12 -3.69 -3.65 -1.22
C SER A 12 -3.53 -3.08 -2.62
N ASP A 13 -4.07 -3.80 -3.59
CA ASP A 13 -4.18 -3.34 -4.96
C ASP A 13 -5.61 -2.84 -5.22
N GLY A 14 -5.77 -1.94 -6.19
CA GLY A 14 -7.08 -1.46 -6.58
C GLY A 14 -7.17 -1.02 -8.03
N VAL A 15 -8.38 -1.11 -8.57
CA VAL A 15 -8.71 -0.73 -9.94
C VAL A 15 -9.99 0.10 -9.92
N LEU A 16 -9.98 1.23 -10.62
CA LEU A 16 -11.15 2.10 -10.79
C LEU A 16 -11.33 2.38 -12.28
N LYS A 17 -12.52 2.04 -12.81
CA LYS A 17 -12.92 2.46 -14.15
C LYS A 17 -13.49 3.86 -14.04
N LEU A 18 -12.97 4.79 -14.83
CA LEU A 18 -13.51 6.15 -14.88
C LEU A 18 -14.67 6.22 -15.87
N GLY A 19 -15.51 7.24 -15.74
CA GLY A 19 -16.65 7.47 -16.64
C GLY A 19 -16.25 7.86 -18.08
N VAL A 20 -14.95 7.88 -18.38
CA VAL A 20 -14.39 8.17 -19.70
C VAL A 20 -14.05 6.83 -20.39
N PRO A 21 -14.42 6.64 -21.66
CA PRO A 21 -14.05 5.44 -22.41
C PRO A 21 -12.56 5.14 -22.31
N GLU A 22 -12.22 3.88 -22.10
CA GLU A 22 -10.84 3.35 -22.05
C GLU A 22 -9.96 3.83 -20.88
N GLN A 23 -10.49 4.65 -19.96
CA GLN A 23 -9.71 5.16 -18.84
C GLN A 23 -9.88 4.29 -17.59
N THR A 24 -8.82 3.56 -17.23
CA THR A 24 -8.79 2.71 -16.03
C THR A 24 -7.60 3.08 -15.16
N TRP A 25 -7.87 3.41 -13.90
CA TRP A 25 -6.86 3.66 -12.89
C TRP A 25 -6.51 2.37 -12.18
N ARG A 26 -5.23 2.18 -11.93
CA ARG A 26 -4.68 1.08 -11.15
C ARG A 26 -3.74 1.65 -10.11
N TRP A 27 -3.82 1.16 -8.89
CA TRP A 27 -2.90 1.54 -7.82
C TRP A 27 -2.51 0.35 -6.95
N THR A 28 -1.43 0.54 -6.22
CA THR A 28 -0.96 -0.39 -5.20
C THR A 28 -0.51 0.39 -3.96
N TRP A 29 -0.90 -0.12 -2.80
CA TRP A 29 -0.42 0.31 -1.48
C TRP A 29 0.36 -0.84 -0.84
N GLU A 30 1.53 -0.54 -0.29
CA GLU A 30 2.30 -1.47 0.54
C GLU A 30 2.60 -0.78 1.87
N LEU A 31 2.27 -1.45 2.98
CA LEU A 31 2.51 -0.96 4.32
C LEU A 31 3.41 -1.94 5.05
N ARG A 32 4.53 -1.45 5.57
CA ARG A 32 5.39 -2.17 6.51
C ARG A 32 5.35 -1.46 7.85
N SER A 33 5.25 -2.20 8.93
CA SER A 33 5.33 -1.67 10.29
C SER A 33 6.31 -2.48 11.11
N VAL A 34 7.10 -1.81 11.92
CA VAL A 34 7.96 -2.45 12.92
C VAL A 34 7.65 -1.82 14.26
N ASN A 35 7.36 -2.66 15.25
CA ASN A 35 7.08 -2.21 16.61
C ASN A 35 8.15 -1.21 17.08
N SER A 36 7.70 -0.09 17.62
CA SER A 36 8.56 0.98 18.15
C SER A 36 9.52 1.63 17.14
N LYS A 37 9.34 1.42 15.82
CA LYS A 37 10.14 2.06 14.75
C LYS A 37 9.31 2.78 13.69
N GLY A 38 7.98 2.66 13.74
CA GLY A 38 7.07 3.37 12.84
C GLY A 38 6.58 2.52 11.66
N PHE A 39 6.02 3.17 10.66
CA PHE A 39 5.52 2.53 9.44
C PHE A 39 6.12 3.14 8.18
N ASP A 40 6.37 2.28 7.19
CA ASP A 40 6.82 2.61 5.83
C ASP A 40 5.65 2.36 4.89
N LEU A 41 5.15 3.43 4.26
CA LEU A 41 4.10 3.37 3.26
C LEU A 41 4.69 3.61 1.88
N ARG A 42 4.42 2.70 0.94
CA ARG A 42 4.75 2.85 -0.47
C ARG A 42 3.49 2.82 -1.30
N SER A 43 3.45 3.69 -2.30
CA SER A 43 2.31 3.82 -3.21
C SER A 43 2.76 3.89 -4.66
N LYS A 44 2.06 3.17 -5.53
CA LYS A 44 2.12 3.35 -6.98
C LYS A 44 0.77 3.84 -7.45
N LEU A 45 0.75 5.05 -8.01
CA LEU A 45 -0.44 5.71 -8.53
C LEU A 45 -0.31 5.89 -10.05
N PRO A 46 -1.44 6.05 -10.77
CA PRO A 46 -1.42 6.46 -12.16
C PRO A 46 -0.67 7.79 -12.33
N PRO A 47 -0.05 8.04 -13.50
CA PRO A 47 0.46 9.36 -13.85
C PRO A 47 -0.69 10.38 -13.90
N GLY A 48 -0.41 11.60 -13.42
CA GLY A 48 -1.35 12.72 -13.41
C GLY A 48 -1.49 13.42 -14.76
#